data_AF-A0A3D2GS88-F1
#
_entry.id   AF-A0A3D2GS88-F1
#
_cell.length_a   1.000
_cell.length_b   1.000
_cell.length_c   1.000
_cell.angle_alpha   90.00
_cell.angle_beta   90.00
_cell.angle_gamma   90.00
#
_symmetry.space_group_name_H-M   'P 1'
#
loop_
_entity.id
_entity.type
_entity.pdbx_description
1 polymer ?
#
loop_
_entity_poly.entity_id
_entity_poly.type
_entity_poly.pdbx_seq_one_letter_code
_entity_poly.pdbx_strand_id
1 'polypeptide(L)' 'AEDKAAIVSAYTNAVAAGDFETAAVVVGEAAGLIHAIQPAGEIVAQLMRETEACLANPPGLAG' A
#
# COMPACT_ATOMS: atom_id res chain seq x y z
N ALA A 1 3.02 -10.26 -26.96
CA ALA A 1 1.95 -9.35 -26.50
C ALA A 1 0.78 -10.12 -25.89
N GLU A 2 0.31 -11.20 -26.53
CA GLU A 2 -0.65 -12.15 -25.94
C GLU A 2 -0.18 -12.76 -24.60
N ASP A 3 1.09 -13.17 -24.50
CA ASP A 3 1.62 -13.77 -23.25
C ASP A 3 1.53 -12.85 -22.03
N LYS A 4 1.75 -11.54 -22.20
CA LYS A 4 1.70 -10.59 -21.07
C LYS A 4 0.30 -10.49 -20.49
N ALA A 5 -0.72 -10.42 -21.34
CA ALA A 5 -2.11 -10.34 -20.87
C ALA A 5 -2.52 -11.62 -20.12
N ALA A 6 -2.09 -12.79 -20.62
CA ALA A 6 -2.29 -14.06 -19.95
C ALA A 6 -1.59 -14.10 -18.58
N ILE A 7 -0.34 -13.62 -18.48
CA ILE A 7 0.41 -13.54 -17.22
C ILE A 7 -0.26 -12.60 -16.21
N VAL A 8 -0.73 -11.43 -16.64
CA VAL A 8 -1.44 -10.48 -15.75
C VAL A 8 -2.74 -11.09 -15.21
N SER A 9 -3.49 -11.80 -16.06
CA SER A 9 -4.71 -12.50 -15.67
C SER A 9 -4.42 -13.60 -14.63
N ALA A 10 -3.41 -14.44 -14.89
CA ALA A 10 -3.00 -15.49 -13.96
C ALA A 10 -2.56 -14.93 -12.59
N TYR A 11 -1.78 -13.85 -12.59
CA TYR A 11 -1.36 -13.18 -11.36
C TYR A 11 -2.55 -12.61 -10.58
N THR A 12 -3.48 -11.94 -11.27
CA THR A 12 -4.65 -11.32 -10.63
C THR A 12 -5.57 -12.39 -10.01
N ASN A 13 -5.74 -13.53 -10.69
CA ASN A 13 -6.50 -14.67 -10.17
C ASN A 13 -5.80 -15.30 -8.95
N ALA A 14 -4.47 -15.44 -8.99
CA ALA A 14 -3.71 -15.95 -7.86
C ALA A 14 -3.81 -15.03 -6.62
N VAL A 15 -3.75 -13.70 -6.82
CA VAL A 15 -4.00 -12.71 -5.75
C VAL A 15 -5.40 -12.89 -5.15
N ALA A 16 -6.43 -13.01 -5.99
CA ALA A 16 -7.80 -13.20 -5.54
C ALA A 16 -8.02 -14.53 -4.79
N ALA A 17 -7.27 -15.58 -5.16
CA ALA A 17 -7.31 -16.89 -4.53
C ALA A 17 -6.43 -17.01 -3.27
N GLY A 18 -5.58 -16.02 -2.98
CA GLY A 18 -4.58 -16.12 -1.91
C GLY A 18 -3.46 -17.12 -2.22
N ASP A 19 -3.21 -17.41 -3.49
CA ASP A 19 -2.11 -18.26 -3.93
C ASP A 19 -0.81 -17.46 -3.98
N PHE A 20 -0.05 -17.51 -2.89
CA PHE A 20 1.23 -16.82 -2.75
C PHE A 20 2.42 -17.59 -3.36
N GLU A 21 2.20 -18.81 -3.85
CA GLU A 21 3.21 -19.54 -4.62
C GLU A 21 3.29 -18.97 -6.05
N THR A 22 2.14 -18.63 -6.63
CA THR A 22 2.04 -17.97 -7.94
C THR A 22 2.09 -16.45 -7.87
N ALA A 23 1.41 -15.84 -6.88
CA ALA A 23 1.41 -14.40 -6.69
C ALA A 23 2.50 -13.99 -5.70
N ALA A 24 3.65 -13.56 -6.23
CA ALA A 24 4.67 -12.90 -5.42
C ALA A 24 4.05 -11.74 -4.63
N VAL A 25 4.22 -11.76 -3.31
CA VAL A 25 3.78 -10.68 -2.41
C VAL A 25 4.74 -9.51 -2.57
N VAL A 26 4.31 -8.49 -3.30
CA VAL A 26 5.09 -7.26 -3.54
C VAL A 26 4.68 -6.20 -2.52
N VAL A 27 5.55 -5.95 -1.53
CA VAL A 27 5.34 -4.93 -0.49
C VAL A 27 6.62 -4.12 -0.24
N GLY A 28 6.46 -2.87 0.19
CA GLY A 28 7.57 -2.02 0.63
C GLY A 28 7.79 -2.10 2.14
N GLU A 29 8.90 -1.49 2.61
CA GLU A 29 9.28 -1.47 4.04
C GLU A 29 8.20 -0.86 4.95
N ALA A 30 7.42 0.09 4.43
CA ALA A 30 6.33 0.72 5.16
C ALA A 30 5.17 -0.23 5.50
N ALA A 31 5.11 -1.44 4.93
CA ALA A 31 4.05 -2.40 5.24
C ALA A 31 3.98 -2.76 6.73
N GLY A 32 5.11 -2.73 7.44
CA GLY A 32 5.17 -2.94 8.89
C GLY A 32 4.46 -1.85 9.73
N LEU A 33 4.11 -0.71 9.12
CA LEU A 33 3.38 0.39 9.77
C LEU A 33 1.85 0.29 9.56
N ILE A 34 1.37 -0.66 8.76
CA ILE A 34 -0.07 -0.83 8.49
C ILE A 34 -0.67 -1.78 9.52
N HIS A 35 -1.53 -1.24 10.38
CA HIS A 35 -2.12 -1.98 11.51
C HIS A 35 -3.62 -2.28 11.34
N ALA A 36 -4.25 -1.72 10.32
CA ALA A 36 -5.67 -1.89 10.05
C ALA A 36 -5.98 -1.79 8.55
N ILE A 37 -7.07 -2.44 8.13
CA ILE A 37 -7.66 -2.25 6.81
C ILE A 37 -8.72 -1.17 6.92
N GLN A 38 -8.62 -0.14 6.09
CA GLN A 38 -9.49 1.04 6.14
C GLN A 38 -10.04 1.37 4.75
N PRO A 39 -11.22 2.02 4.66
CA PRO A 39 -11.68 2.62 3.41
C PRO A 39 -10.65 3.60 2.85
N ALA A 40 -10.51 3.64 1.52
CA ALA A 40 -9.52 4.49 0.85
C ALA A 40 -9.63 5.98 1.24
N GLY A 41 -10.86 6.49 1.37
CA GLY A 41 -11.10 7.88 1.78
C GLY A 41 -10.61 8.19 3.19
N GLU A 42 -10.69 7.22 4.11
CA GLU A 42 -10.20 7.39 5.49
C GLU A 42 -8.67 7.41 5.55
N ILE A 43 -8.01 6.57 4.76
CA ILE A 43 -6.54 6.55 4.62
C ILE A 43 -6.05 7.92 4.16
N VAL A 44 -6.64 8.47 3.09
CA VAL A 44 -6.25 9.77 2.54
C VAL A 44 -6.53 10.89 3.53
N ALA A 45 -7.70 10.87 4.20
CA ALA A 45 -8.03 11.89 5.18
C ALA A 45 -7.07 11.87 6.38
N GLN A 46 -6.68 10.69 6.84
CA GLN A 46 -5.68 10.53 7.90
C GLN A 46 -4.31 11.06 7.47
N LEU A 47 -3.83 10.67 6.29
CA LEU A 47 -2.57 11.14 5.72
C LEU A 47 -2.51 12.67 5.67
N MET A 48 -3.58 13.33 5.20
CA MET A 48 -3.62 14.79 5.11
C MET A 48 -3.54 15.45 6.50
N ARG A 49 -4.30 14.96 7.49
CA ARG A 49 -4.25 15.49 8.87
C ARG A 49 -2.88 15.32 9.51
N GLU A 50 -2.26 14.15 9.35
CA GLU A 50 -0.92 13.87 9.88
C GLU A 50 0.14 14.74 9.20
N THR A 51 0.00 14.95 7.88
CA THR A 51 0.90 15.83 7.11
C THR A 51 0.79 17.27 7.60
N GLU A 52 -0.42 17.80 7.77
CA GLU A 52 -0.64 19.15 8.31
C GLU A 52 0.00 19.31 9.71
N ALA A 53 -0.18 18.34 10.59
CA ALA A 53 0.41 18.33 11.92
C ALA A 53 1.94 18.33 11.87
N CYS A 54 2.54 17.48 11.02
CA CYS A 54 3.98 17.43 10.80
C CYS A 54 4.53 18.75 10.23
N LEU A 55 3.82 19.40 9.31
CA LEU A 55 4.27 20.67 8.75
C LEU A 55 4.18 21.83 9.75
N ALA A 56 3.15 21.81 10.63
CA ALA A 56 3.01 22.80 11.69
C ALA A 56 4.08 22.66 12.78
N ASN A 57 4.54 21.44 13.05
CA ASN A 57 5.60 21.13 14.00
C ASN A 57 6.59 20.12 13.41
N PRO A 58 7.50 20.56 12.53
CA PRO A 58 8.39 19.67 11.81
C PRO A 58 9.32 18.91 12.75
N PRO A 59 9.20 17.58 12.82
CA PRO A 59 10.10 16.78 13.64
C PRO A 59 11.54 16.93 13.12
N GLY A 60 12.46 17.32 14.01
CA GLY A 60 13.88 17.46 13.70
C GLY A 60 14.34 18.83 13.18
N LEU A 61 13.44 19.82 13.03
CA LEU A 61 13.79 21.21 12.69
C LEU A 61 13.59 22.20 13.86
N ALA A 62 13.00 21.76 14.97
CA ALA A 62 13.00 22.50 16.22
C ALA A 62 14.37 22.35 16.91
N GLY A 63 15.36 23.06 16.40
CA GLY A 63 16.66 23.31 17.02
C GLY A 63 16.82 24.80 17.32
#